data_AF-A0A7S3JX28-F1
#
_entry.id   AF-A0A7S3JX28-F1
#
_cell.length_a   1.000
_cell.length_b   1.000
_cell.length_c   1.000
_cell.angle_alpha   90.00
_cell.angle_beta   90.00
_cell.angle_gamma   90.00
#
_symmetry.space_group_name_H-M   'P 1'
#
loop_
_entity.id
_entity.type
_entity.pdbx_description
1 polymer ?
#
loop_
_entity_poly.entity_id
_entity_poly.type
_entity_poly.pdbx_seq_one_letter_code
_entity_poly.pdbx_strand_id
1 'polypeptide(L)'
;AGCNRASGDCGLNTAGGNTLTIVGENFGIESPEVWIEDKQVEEIYQISDWTHALVYFVLPQGSGTDLLLEIRLGEIRASTSFSYDPPVVTYVTPNQPDANGAVLQINGFNFGQTIDDAGTVNVFVGDQRCMPVVIGDTTASIWQESDGTPYLWCSTQRTTVGPAELLINVAFQNISYADTANKVDFTCADSYYGQRAHTTYLTDYGGCYEPCSENNRDCLPTIQSNGAIINCSIITSQDEYCVACPVGSKCSTHASTVYPVEPISVSGYYRIDLDDTDEDVVCLPDREHRDVYCYDFVPCSPERACTGNNTCAEGYTGLKCTKCCTASERNNDDCEKDNGDQLLYYRLHGECV
;
A
#
# COMPACT_ATOMS: atom_id res chain seq x y z
N ALA A 1 5.21 -22.81 -29.21
CA ALA A 1 5.80 -21.68 -28.48
C ALA A 1 4.93 -21.42 -27.27
N GLY A 2 5.54 -21.37 -26.08
CA GLY A 2 4.85 -21.30 -24.80
C GLY A 2 4.05 -20.02 -24.70
N CYS A 3 2.76 -20.17 -24.46
CA CYS A 3 1.85 -19.07 -24.30
C CYS A 3 1.81 -18.66 -22.83
N ASN A 4 1.66 -17.36 -22.54
CA ASN A 4 1.69 -16.84 -21.18
C ASN A 4 0.26 -16.74 -20.63
N ARG A 5 -0.11 -17.66 -19.74
CA ARG A 5 -1.44 -17.64 -19.09
C ARG A 5 -1.68 -16.37 -18.24
N ALA A 6 -0.62 -15.65 -17.87
CA ALA A 6 -0.74 -14.39 -17.12
C ALA A 6 -1.10 -13.17 -17.98
N SER A 7 -1.03 -13.26 -19.32
CA SER A 7 -1.44 -12.18 -20.23
C SER A 7 -2.85 -12.36 -20.82
N GLY A 8 -3.53 -13.46 -20.49
CA GLY A 8 -4.86 -13.77 -21.03
C GLY A 8 -4.87 -14.24 -22.51
N ASP A 9 -3.71 -14.23 -23.19
CA ASP A 9 -3.58 -14.58 -24.62
C ASP A 9 -3.73 -16.08 -24.91
N CYS A 10 -3.77 -16.91 -23.87
CA CYS A 10 -3.98 -18.35 -24.00
C CYS A 10 -4.42 -18.97 -22.69
N GLY A 11 -4.88 -20.22 -22.79
CA GLY A 11 -5.31 -21.03 -21.67
C GLY A 11 -6.82 -21.26 -21.68
N LEU A 12 -7.36 -21.74 -20.58
CA LEU A 12 -8.79 -22.03 -20.41
C LEU A 12 -9.42 -20.90 -19.59
N ASN A 13 -9.54 -19.74 -20.21
CA ASN A 13 -10.04 -18.54 -19.56
C ASN A 13 -11.51 -18.71 -19.15
N THR A 14 -11.94 -18.00 -18.09
CA THR A 14 -13.31 -18.12 -17.58
C THR A 14 -14.39 -17.65 -18.56
N ALA A 15 -14.01 -16.86 -19.57
CA ALA A 15 -14.89 -16.44 -20.65
C ALA A 15 -15.22 -17.58 -21.64
N GLY A 16 -14.46 -18.69 -21.61
CA GLY A 16 -14.57 -19.76 -22.59
C GLY A 16 -14.14 -19.33 -23.99
N GLY A 17 -14.72 -19.97 -25.01
CA GLY A 17 -14.47 -19.68 -26.42
C GLY A 17 -13.30 -20.44 -27.03
N ASN A 18 -12.45 -21.08 -26.21
CA ASN A 18 -11.38 -21.94 -26.69
C ASN A 18 -11.95 -23.25 -27.25
N THR A 19 -11.50 -23.68 -28.43
CA THR A 19 -11.78 -25.03 -28.91
C THR A 19 -10.96 -26.05 -28.14
N LEU A 20 -11.62 -26.95 -27.44
CA LEU A 20 -11.02 -28.09 -26.75
C LEU A 20 -11.12 -29.35 -27.60
N THR A 21 -10.17 -30.27 -27.38
CA THR A 21 -10.15 -31.59 -28.01
C THR A 21 -10.10 -32.65 -26.94
N ILE A 22 -11.12 -33.51 -26.90
CA ILE A 22 -11.12 -34.70 -26.07
C ILE A 22 -10.52 -35.84 -26.89
N VAL A 23 -9.46 -36.46 -26.38
CA VAL A 23 -8.76 -37.58 -27.02
C VAL A 23 -9.16 -38.88 -26.34
N GLY A 24 -9.58 -39.86 -27.13
CA GLY A 24 -9.97 -41.17 -26.65
C GLY A 24 -10.05 -42.21 -27.77
N GLU A 25 -10.84 -43.25 -27.55
CA GLU A 25 -11.05 -44.34 -28.50
C GLU A 25 -12.53 -44.73 -28.53
N ASN A 26 -12.99 -45.20 -29.69
CA ASN A 26 -14.33 -45.76 -29.90
C ASN A 26 -15.49 -44.78 -29.66
N PHE A 27 -15.34 -43.50 -29.98
CA PHE A 27 -16.44 -42.51 -29.88
C PHE A 27 -17.60 -42.74 -30.86
N GLY A 28 -17.51 -43.74 -31.74
CA GLY A 28 -18.59 -44.10 -32.67
C GLY A 28 -18.77 -43.10 -33.81
N ILE A 29 -19.93 -43.19 -34.47
CA ILE A 29 -20.34 -42.33 -35.60
C ILE A 29 -21.51 -41.40 -35.24
N GLU A 30 -22.18 -41.65 -34.12
CA GLU A 30 -23.26 -40.79 -33.62
C GLU A 30 -22.66 -39.58 -32.90
N SER A 31 -23.40 -38.48 -32.85
CA SER A 31 -22.95 -37.28 -32.15
C SER A 31 -22.79 -37.57 -30.66
N PRO A 32 -21.60 -37.38 -30.06
CA PRO A 32 -21.45 -37.48 -28.62
C PRO A 32 -22.22 -36.34 -27.93
N GLU A 33 -22.61 -36.56 -26.68
CA GLU A 33 -23.02 -35.48 -25.79
C GLU A 33 -21.85 -35.14 -24.86
N VAL A 34 -21.52 -33.86 -24.74
CA VAL A 34 -20.49 -33.39 -23.79
C VAL A 34 -21.18 -32.69 -22.62
N TRP A 35 -20.81 -33.07 -21.41
CA TRP A 35 -21.33 -32.55 -20.16
C TRP A 35 -20.17 -32.02 -19.32
N ILE A 36 -20.34 -30.83 -18.75
CA ILE A 36 -19.44 -30.26 -17.75
C ILE A 36 -20.22 -30.17 -16.45
N GLU A 37 -19.76 -30.90 -15.43
CA GLU A 37 -20.54 -31.17 -14.22
C GLU A 37 -21.92 -31.73 -14.60
N ASP A 38 -22.99 -31.07 -14.15
CA ASP A 38 -24.38 -31.43 -14.44
C ASP A 38 -24.96 -30.65 -15.63
N LYS A 39 -24.15 -29.84 -16.34
CA LYS A 39 -24.60 -29.01 -17.46
C LYS A 39 -24.17 -29.61 -18.79
N GLN A 40 -25.13 -29.90 -19.66
CA GLN A 40 -24.83 -30.25 -21.05
C GLN A 40 -24.29 -29.02 -21.78
N VAL A 41 -23.24 -29.20 -22.57
CA VAL A 41 -22.72 -28.13 -23.43
C VAL A 41 -23.80 -27.79 -24.46
N GLU A 42 -24.40 -26.60 -24.35
CA GLU A 42 -25.54 -26.17 -25.17
C GLU A 42 -25.20 -26.02 -26.67
N GLU A 43 -26.24 -25.98 -27.52
CA GLU A 43 -26.14 -25.81 -28.98
C GLU A 43 -25.46 -24.51 -29.44
N ILE A 44 -25.16 -23.56 -28.57
CA ILE A 44 -24.37 -22.34 -28.89
C ILE A 44 -22.86 -22.56 -28.75
N TYR A 45 -22.42 -23.59 -28.03
CA TYR A 45 -21.01 -23.95 -27.79
C TYR A 45 -20.62 -25.25 -28.54
N GLN A 46 -21.27 -25.46 -29.68
CA GLN A 46 -21.35 -26.70 -30.47
C GLN A 46 -20.11 -27.58 -30.47
N ILE A 47 -20.35 -28.89 -30.46
CA ILE A 47 -19.39 -29.87 -30.96
C ILE A 47 -19.09 -29.51 -32.42
N SER A 48 -17.89 -29.01 -32.66
CA SER A 48 -17.51 -28.49 -33.98
C SER A 48 -17.18 -29.62 -34.96
N ASP A 49 -16.67 -30.75 -34.45
CA ASP A 49 -16.37 -31.95 -35.23
C ASP A 49 -16.13 -33.14 -34.28
N TRP A 50 -16.29 -34.37 -34.77
CA TRP A 50 -15.84 -35.57 -34.04
C TRP A 50 -15.43 -36.71 -34.96
N THR A 51 -14.56 -37.57 -34.44
CA THR A 51 -14.11 -38.81 -35.05
C THR A 51 -14.20 -39.93 -34.02
N HIS A 52 -13.85 -41.15 -34.39
CA HIS A 52 -13.74 -42.27 -33.45
C HIS A 52 -12.73 -42.06 -32.31
N ALA A 53 -11.83 -41.07 -32.41
CA ALA A 53 -10.77 -40.83 -31.43
C ALA A 53 -10.70 -39.40 -30.88
N LEU A 54 -11.43 -38.45 -31.50
CA LEU A 54 -11.33 -37.03 -31.17
C LEU A 54 -12.73 -36.42 -31.12
N VAL A 55 -13.03 -35.64 -30.09
CA VAL A 55 -14.22 -34.78 -30.02
C VAL A 55 -13.77 -33.35 -29.87
N TYR A 56 -14.21 -32.46 -30.75
CA TYR A 56 -13.91 -31.04 -30.72
C TYR A 56 -15.14 -30.26 -30.28
N PHE A 57 -15.00 -29.40 -29.28
CA PHE A 57 -16.09 -28.53 -28.83
C PHE A 57 -15.56 -27.17 -28.38
N VAL A 58 -16.41 -26.15 -28.37
CA VAL A 58 -16.05 -24.85 -27.82
C VAL A 58 -16.30 -24.87 -26.32
N LEU A 59 -15.28 -24.58 -25.53
CA LEU A 59 -15.42 -24.49 -24.08
C LEU A 59 -16.40 -23.35 -23.74
N PRO A 60 -17.50 -23.62 -23.02
CA PRO A 60 -18.42 -22.58 -22.58
C PRO A 60 -17.75 -21.65 -21.55
N GLN A 61 -18.41 -20.56 -21.19
CA GLN A 61 -18.00 -19.79 -20.03
C GLN A 61 -18.13 -20.65 -18.76
N GLY A 62 -17.28 -20.40 -17.77
CA GLY A 62 -17.32 -21.10 -16.49
C GLY A 62 -16.10 -20.80 -15.63
N SER A 63 -15.98 -21.47 -14.49
CA SER A 63 -14.92 -21.24 -13.53
C SER A 63 -14.72 -22.43 -12.60
N GLY A 64 -13.64 -22.40 -11.82
CA GLY A 64 -13.28 -23.46 -10.88
C GLY A 64 -12.26 -24.48 -11.41
N THR A 65 -11.94 -25.43 -10.55
CA THR A 65 -10.92 -26.46 -10.75
C THR A 65 -11.51 -27.86 -10.60
N ASP A 66 -10.86 -28.85 -11.20
CA ASP A 66 -11.23 -30.27 -11.10
C ASP A 66 -12.67 -30.57 -11.53
N LEU A 67 -13.14 -29.82 -12.54
CA LEU A 67 -14.48 -29.97 -13.10
C LEU A 67 -14.60 -31.27 -13.89
N LEU A 68 -15.65 -32.04 -13.63
CA LEU A 68 -15.97 -33.27 -14.33
C LEU A 68 -16.40 -32.96 -15.78
N LEU A 69 -15.60 -33.42 -16.74
CA LEU A 69 -15.94 -33.45 -18.15
C LEU A 69 -16.37 -34.88 -18.53
N GLU A 70 -17.63 -35.06 -18.87
CA GLU A 70 -18.20 -36.35 -19.23
C GLU A 70 -18.65 -36.36 -20.69
N ILE A 71 -18.24 -37.39 -21.43
CA ILE A 71 -18.80 -37.74 -22.75
C ILE A 71 -19.84 -38.83 -22.53
N ARG A 72 -21.04 -38.63 -23.09
CA ARG A 72 -22.13 -39.62 -23.11
C ARG A 72 -22.42 -40.06 -24.54
N LEU A 73 -22.49 -41.38 -24.73
CA LEU A 73 -22.87 -42.06 -25.96
C LEU A 73 -23.97 -43.07 -25.61
N GLY A 74 -25.21 -42.60 -25.54
CA GLY A 74 -26.33 -43.37 -25.00
C GLY A 74 -26.09 -43.74 -23.52
N GLU A 75 -25.97 -45.03 -23.21
CA GLU A 75 -25.70 -45.51 -21.85
C GLU A 75 -24.19 -45.53 -21.50
N ILE A 76 -23.31 -45.42 -22.49
CA ILE A 76 -21.86 -45.43 -22.28
C ILE A 76 -21.41 -44.06 -21.83
N ARG A 77 -20.61 -44.02 -20.77
CA ARG A 77 -20.05 -42.79 -20.20
C ARG A 77 -18.54 -42.92 -20.04
N ALA A 78 -17.83 -41.86 -20.38
CA ALA A 78 -16.42 -41.71 -20.09
C ALA A 78 -16.19 -40.31 -19.52
N SER A 79 -15.31 -40.18 -18.55
CA SER A 79 -15.03 -38.89 -17.93
C SER A 79 -13.56 -38.64 -17.68
N THR A 80 -13.23 -37.36 -17.64
CA THR A 80 -11.95 -36.81 -17.20
C THR A 80 -12.25 -35.53 -16.41
N SER A 81 -11.25 -34.94 -15.75
CA SER A 81 -11.38 -33.60 -15.19
C SER A 81 -10.58 -32.56 -15.96
N PHE A 82 -10.98 -31.30 -15.85
CA PHE A 82 -10.21 -30.13 -16.29
C PHE A 82 -10.45 -28.95 -15.34
N SER A 83 -9.65 -27.89 -15.49
CA SER A 83 -9.78 -26.66 -14.70
C SER A 83 -9.75 -25.45 -15.60
N TYR A 84 -10.55 -24.43 -15.28
CA TYR A 84 -10.34 -23.09 -15.83
C TYR A 84 -9.08 -22.48 -15.21
N ASP A 85 -8.48 -21.53 -15.91
CA ASP A 85 -7.28 -20.86 -15.42
C ASP A 85 -7.56 -20.04 -14.16
N PRO A 86 -6.57 -19.93 -13.24
CA PRO A 86 -6.72 -19.15 -12.02
C PRO A 86 -6.88 -17.65 -12.32
N PRO A 87 -7.50 -16.90 -11.40
CA PRO A 87 -7.57 -15.45 -11.48
C PRO A 87 -6.17 -14.82 -11.49
N VAL A 88 -5.99 -13.70 -12.19
CA VAL A 88 -4.70 -13.00 -12.27
C VAL A 88 -4.92 -11.51 -12.10
N VAL A 89 -4.28 -10.89 -11.11
CA VAL A 89 -4.27 -9.43 -10.92
C VAL A 89 -3.15 -8.80 -11.75
N THR A 90 -3.52 -7.96 -12.70
CA THR A 90 -2.57 -7.18 -13.50
C THR A 90 -2.13 -5.94 -12.74
N TYR A 91 -3.07 -5.10 -12.31
CA TYR A 91 -2.81 -3.88 -11.53
C TYR A 91 -3.98 -3.52 -10.61
N VAL A 92 -3.67 -2.72 -9.59
CA VAL A 92 -4.64 -2.15 -8.64
C VAL A 92 -4.58 -0.64 -8.75
N THR A 93 -5.74 0.02 -8.74
CA THR A 93 -5.86 1.47 -8.81
C THR A 93 -6.72 2.01 -7.66
N PRO A 94 -6.23 2.95 -6.85
CA PRO A 94 -4.82 3.36 -6.76
C PRO A 94 -3.96 2.21 -6.22
N ASN A 95 -2.68 2.15 -6.65
CA ASN A 95 -1.70 1.24 -6.06
C ASN A 95 -1.07 1.81 -4.78
N GLN A 96 -1.27 3.11 -4.53
CA GLN A 96 -0.86 3.83 -3.33
C GLN A 96 -2.06 4.50 -2.63
N PRO A 97 -3.02 3.71 -2.12
CA PRO A 97 -4.18 4.23 -1.40
C PRO A 97 -3.82 4.91 -0.06
N ASP A 98 -4.73 5.74 0.44
CA ASP A 98 -4.66 6.26 1.81
C ASP A 98 -4.88 5.12 2.83
N ALA A 99 -3.98 4.99 3.81
CA ALA A 99 -4.07 4.00 4.89
C ALA A 99 -5.27 4.26 5.82
N ASN A 100 -5.88 5.45 5.80
CA ASN A 100 -7.16 5.69 6.49
C ASN A 100 -8.37 5.04 5.80
N GLY A 101 -8.17 4.46 4.62
CA GLY A 101 -9.19 3.78 3.83
C GLY A 101 -9.31 4.40 2.44
N ALA A 102 -9.49 3.55 1.45
CA ALA A 102 -9.65 3.92 0.06
C ALA A 102 -10.52 2.91 -0.69
N VAL A 103 -11.09 3.35 -1.81
CA VAL A 103 -11.75 2.45 -2.75
C VAL A 103 -10.72 1.97 -3.78
N LEU A 104 -10.58 0.66 -3.92
CA LEU A 104 -9.65 0.00 -4.84
C LEU A 104 -10.41 -0.60 -6.01
N GLN A 105 -9.89 -0.40 -7.22
CA GLN A 105 -10.24 -1.16 -8.41
C GLN A 105 -9.09 -2.13 -8.74
N ILE A 106 -9.37 -3.42 -8.69
CA ILE A 106 -8.43 -4.50 -8.98
C ILE A 106 -8.77 -5.06 -10.35
N ASN A 107 -7.85 -4.88 -11.29
CA ASN A 107 -8.01 -5.29 -12.67
C ASN A 107 -7.20 -6.55 -12.95
N GLY A 108 -7.68 -7.36 -13.88
CA GLY A 108 -7.13 -8.69 -14.08
C GLY A 108 -7.88 -9.53 -15.08
N PHE A 109 -7.60 -10.83 -15.03
CA PHE A 109 -8.23 -11.86 -15.86
C PHE A 109 -8.80 -12.96 -14.96
N ASN A 110 -9.72 -13.75 -15.54
CA ASN A 110 -10.28 -14.95 -14.92
C ASN A 110 -11.00 -14.72 -13.57
N PHE A 111 -11.63 -13.55 -13.39
CA PHE A 111 -12.48 -13.25 -12.23
C PHE A 111 -13.91 -13.80 -12.36
N GLY A 112 -14.16 -14.70 -13.32
CA GLY A 112 -15.51 -15.18 -13.67
C GLY A 112 -16.22 -14.20 -14.60
N GLN A 113 -16.82 -14.72 -15.68
CA GLN A 113 -17.43 -13.89 -16.73
C GLN A 113 -18.78 -13.29 -16.30
N THR A 114 -19.46 -13.94 -15.36
CA THR A 114 -20.71 -13.48 -14.74
C THR A 114 -20.61 -13.54 -13.23
N ILE A 115 -21.57 -12.93 -12.53
CA ILE A 115 -21.64 -12.98 -11.07
C ILE A 115 -21.76 -14.43 -10.53
N ASP A 116 -22.45 -15.31 -11.27
CA ASP A 116 -22.58 -16.72 -10.90
C ASP A 116 -21.26 -17.47 -11.08
N ASP A 117 -20.53 -17.17 -12.16
CA ASP A 117 -19.19 -17.74 -12.41
C ASP A 117 -18.14 -17.18 -11.45
N ALA A 118 -18.32 -15.97 -10.93
CA ALA A 118 -17.45 -15.39 -9.90
C ALA A 118 -17.60 -16.11 -8.56
N GLY A 119 -18.78 -16.66 -8.29
CA GLY A 119 -19.12 -17.34 -7.04
C GLY A 119 -19.05 -16.41 -5.84
N THR A 120 -18.61 -16.93 -4.69
CA THR A 120 -18.34 -16.09 -3.52
C THR A 120 -17.04 -15.31 -3.76
N VAL A 121 -17.11 -13.97 -3.66
CA VAL A 121 -15.95 -13.10 -3.84
C VAL A 121 -15.48 -12.54 -2.50
N ASN A 122 -14.23 -12.85 -2.15
CA ASN A 122 -13.57 -12.28 -0.98
C ASN A 122 -12.24 -11.67 -1.39
N VAL A 123 -11.99 -10.44 -0.95
CA VAL A 123 -10.71 -9.75 -1.13
C VAL A 123 -10.21 -9.37 0.26
N PHE A 124 -8.98 -9.73 0.59
CA PHE A 124 -8.27 -9.27 1.78
C PHE A 124 -7.05 -8.46 1.34
N VAL A 125 -6.86 -7.32 1.99
CA VAL A 125 -5.72 -6.44 1.79
C VAL A 125 -5.04 -6.29 3.14
N GLY A 126 -3.84 -6.86 3.28
CA GLY A 126 -3.23 -7.12 4.57
C GLY A 126 -4.07 -8.10 5.39
N ASP A 127 -4.34 -7.77 6.64
CA ASP A 127 -5.18 -8.55 7.56
C ASP A 127 -6.68 -8.20 7.46
N GLN A 128 -7.05 -7.17 6.68
CA GLN A 128 -8.42 -6.68 6.60
C GLN A 128 -9.16 -7.22 5.38
N ARG A 129 -10.43 -7.61 5.59
CA ARG A 129 -11.36 -7.88 4.48
C ARG A 129 -11.79 -6.56 3.85
N CYS A 130 -11.65 -6.48 2.54
CA CYS A 130 -12.17 -5.39 1.73
C CYS A 130 -13.69 -5.48 1.64
N MET A 131 -14.38 -4.37 1.85
CA MET A 131 -15.84 -4.30 1.94
C MET A 131 -16.48 -3.92 0.59
N PRO A 132 -17.75 -4.30 0.35
CA PRO A 132 -18.53 -3.75 -0.76
C PRO A 132 -18.58 -2.22 -0.72
N VAL A 133 -18.59 -1.57 -1.88
CA VAL A 133 -18.60 -0.10 -1.98
C VAL A 133 -20.02 0.42 -1.77
N VAL A 134 -20.21 1.36 -0.85
CA VAL A 134 -21.51 2.00 -0.57
C VAL A 134 -21.57 3.38 -1.22
N ILE A 135 -22.62 3.65 -2.00
CA ILE A 135 -22.82 4.90 -2.74
C ILE A 135 -24.21 5.46 -2.40
N GLY A 136 -24.28 6.36 -1.43
CA GLY A 136 -25.57 6.78 -0.88
C GLY A 136 -26.27 5.59 -0.21
N ASP A 137 -27.44 5.21 -0.73
CA ASP A 137 -28.23 4.08 -0.20
C ASP A 137 -27.99 2.76 -0.95
N THR A 138 -27.15 2.75 -1.99
CA THR A 138 -26.85 1.53 -2.76
C THR A 138 -25.52 0.91 -2.35
N THR A 139 -25.43 -0.43 -2.41
CA THR A 139 -24.20 -1.18 -2.18
C THR A 139 -23.82 -1.93 -3.45
N ALA A 140 -22.66 -1.59 -4.02
CA ALA A 140 -22.08 -2.30 -5.15
C ALA A 140 -21.34 -3.54 -4.66
N SER A 141 -21.57 -4.70 -5.31
CA SER A 141 -20.84 -5.94 -5.04
C SER A 141 -19.34 -5.78 -5.29
N ILE A 142 -18.52 -6.64 -4.69
CA ILE A 142 -17.07 -6.61 -4.96
C ILE A 142 -16.77 -6.97 -6.41
N TRP A 143 -17.45 -7.95 -6.97
CA TRP A 143 -17.36 -8.22 -8.40
C TRP A 143 -18.17 -7.17 -9.18
N GLN A 144 -17.56 -6.60 -10.21
CA GLN A 144 -18.15 -5.64 -11.12
C GLN A 144 -17.77 -6.02 -12.56
N GLU A 145 -18.50 -5.48 -13.53
CA GLU A 145 -18.25 -5.69 -14.95
C GLU A 145 -18.43 -4.38 -15.72
N SER A 146 -17.57 -4.17 -16.71
CA SER A 146 -17.69 -3.08 -17.67
C SER A 146 -17.24 -3.55 -19.05
N ASP A 147 -18.08 -3.32 -20.06
CA ASP A 147 -17.81 -3.65 -21.48
C ASP A 147 -17.36 -5.12 -21.71
N GLY A 148 -18.01 -6.06 -21.04
CA GLY A 148 -17.71 -7.49 -21.05
C GLY A 148 -16.50 -7.89 -20.22
N THR A 149 -15.87 -6.97 -19.49
CA THR A 149 -14.63 -7.19 -18.74
C THR A 149 -14.88 -7.13 -17.22
N PRO A 150 -14.76 -8.26 -16.51
CA PRO A 150 -14.86 -8.30 -15.06
C PRO A 150 -13.69 -7.61 -14.35
N TYR A 151 -13.98 -6.93 -13.24
CA TYR A 151 -12.99 -6.38 -12.31
C TYR A 151 -13.50 -6.46 -10.87
N LEU A 152 -12.61 -6.31 -9.88
CA LEU A 152 -13.02 -6.26 -8.47
C LEU A 152 -12.96 -4.83 -7.96
N TRP A 153 -13.94 -4.45 -7.16
CA TRP A 153 -14.12 -3.09 -6.66
C TRP A 153 -14.56 -3.10 -5.21
N CYS A 154 -13.71 -2.62 -4.31
CA CYS A 154 -13.95 -2.76 -2.87
C CYS A 154 -13.35 -1.60 -2.08
N SER A 155 -13.86 -1.39 -0.87
CA SER A 155 -13.36 -0.39 0.07
C SER A 155 -12.49 -1.03 1.15
N THR A 156 -11.31 -0.44 1.35
CA THR A 156 -10.41 -0.79 2.44
C THR A 156 -10.79 -0.02 3.71
N GLN A 157 -10.43 -0.60 4.85
CA GLN A 157 -10.59 0.03 6.16
C GLN A 157 -9.28 0.70 6.58
N ARG A 158 -9.32 1.46 7.68
CA ARG A 158 -8.11 2.03 8.28
C ARG A 158 -7.11 0.93 8.61
N THR A 159 -5.89 1.09 8.13
CA THR A 159 -4.76 0.17 8.29
C THR A 159 -3.45 0.95 8.46
N THR A 160 -2.34 0.25 8.62
CA THR A 160 -1.00 0.84 8.72
C THR A 160 -0.42 1.16 7.35
N VAL A 161 0.51 2.11 7.28
CA VAL A 161 1.23 2.45 6.04
C VAL A 161 2.16 1.31 5.61
N GLY A 162 2.42 1.22 4.31
CA GLY A 162 3.34 0.27 3.72
C GLY A 162 2.69 -0.79 2.81
N PRO A 163 3.51 -1.69 2.24
CA PRO A 163 3.04 -2.71 1.32
C PRO A 163 2.16 -3.73 2.03
N ALA A 164 1.06 -4.11 1.38
CA ALA A 164 0.10 -5.08 1.91
C ALA A 164 0.03 -6.34 1.04
N GLU A 165 -0.11 -7.50 1.67
CA GLU A 165 -0.47 -8.74 0.98
C GLU A 165 -1.88 -8.62 0.37
N LEU A 166 -2.08 -9.21 -0.80
CA LEU A 166 -3.37 -9.26 -1.47
C LEU A 166 -3.83 -10.71 -1.61
N LEU A 167 -4.91 -11.08 -0.93
CA LEU A 167 -5.53 -12.41 -1.01
C LEU A 167 -6.91 -12.28 -1.66
N ILE A 168 -7.16 -13.08 -2.71
CA ILE A 168 -8.41 -13.02 -3.45
C ILE A 168 -8.97 -14.42 -3.63
N ASN A 169 -10.23 -14.59 -3.22
CA ASN A 169 -11.08 -15.71 -3.58
C ASN A 169 -12.10 -15.22 -4.62
N VAL A 170 -12.03 -15.75 -5.84
CA VAL A 170 -12.95 -15.44 -6.94
C VAL A 170 -12.89 -16.58 -7.96
N ALA A 171 -13.97 -16.79 -8.72
CA ALA A 171 -14.04 -17.83 -9.74
C ALA A 171 -13.76 -19.24 -9.16
N PHE A 172 -14.20 -19.48 -7.92
CA PHE A 172 -13.97 -20.69 -7.12
C PHE A 172 -12.49 -21.04 -6.88
N GLN A 173 -11.60 -20.07 -7.04
CA GLN A 173 -10.16 -20.24 -6.87
C GLN A 173 -9.60 -19.21 -5.88
N ASN A 174 -8.45 -19.50 -5.29
CA ASN A 174 -7.75 -18.62 -4.36
C ASN A 174 -6.39 -18.22 -4.94
N ILE A 175 -6.07 -16.93 -4.90
CA ILE A 175 -4.76 -16.39 -5.27
C ILE A 175 -4.23 -15.46 -4.19
N SER A 176 -2.91 -15.39 -4.08
CA SER A 176 -2.20 -14.57 -3.10
C SER A 176 -1.03 -13.85 -3.75
N TYR A 177 -0.86 -12.56 -3.45
CA TYR A 177 0.33 -11.79 -3.78
C TYR A 177 0.95 -11.28 -2.49
N ALA A 178 2.16 -11.73 -2.18
CA ALA A 178 2.92 -11.24 -1.03
C ALA A 178 3.13 -9.71 -1.11
N ASP A 179 3.34 -9.08 0.04
CA ASP A 179 3.66 -7.65 0.18
C ASP A 179 4.80 -7.18 -0.75
N THR A 180 5.84 -7.99 -0.91
CA THR A 180 6.98 -7.75 -1.83
C THR A 180 6.59 -7.59 -3.30
N ALA A 181 5.40 -8.05 -3.71
CA ALA A 181 4.87 -7.83 -5.04
C ALA A 181 4.38 -6.38 -5.27
N ASN A 182 4.27 -5.58 -4.20
CA ASN A 182 3.89 -4.16 -4.20
C ASN A 182 2.61 -3.90 -5.03
N LYS A 183 1.61 -4.79 -4.92
CA LYS A 183 0.31 -4.60 -5.58
C LYS A 183 -0.48 -3.47 -4.95
N VAL A 184 -0.34 -3.29 -3.63
CA VAL A 184 -0.92 -2.22 -2.83
C VAL A 184 0.12 -1.78 -1.80
N ASP A 185 0.41 -0.48 -1.74
CA ASP A 185 1.36 0.13 -0.80
C ASP A 185 0.69 1.36 -0.17
N PHE A 186 0.15 1.19 1.05
CA PHE A 186 -0.61 2.23 1.72
C PHE A 186 0.26 3.43 2.09
N THR A 187 -0.28 4.62 1.86
CA THR A 187 0.38 5.90 2.12
C THR A 187 -0.52 6.77 2.97
N CYS A 188 -0.01 7.88 3.50
CA CYS A 188 -0.88 8.86 4.14
C CYS A 188 -1.28 9.94 3.14
N ALA A 189 -2.56 10.31 3.16
CA ALA A 189 -3.02 11.50 2.43
C ALA A 189 -2.35 12.78 2.94
N ASP A 190 -2.49 13.86 2.16
CA ASP A 190 -2.02 15.19 2.53
C ASP A 190 -2.50 15.58 3.93
N SER A 191 -1.61 16.18 4.72
CA SER A 191 -1.84 16.56 6.12
C SER A 191 -1.92 15.40 7.13
N TYR A 192 -1.55 14.19 6.71
CA TYR A 192 -1.34 13.06 7.60
C TYR A 192 0.10 12.54 7.49
N TYR A 193 0.52 11.81 8.51
CA TYR A 193 1.82 11.14 8.54
C TYR A 193 1.76 9.82 9.30
N GLY A 194 2.67 8.92 8.95
CA GLY A 194 2.81 7.56 9.46
C GLY A 194 3.96 6.89 8.71
N GLN A 195 4.72 6.04 9.41
CA GLN A 195 5.92 5.41 8.88
C GLN A 195 5.84 3.88 8.90
N ARG A 196 6.60 3.28 8.00
CA ARG A 196 6.79 1.83 7.94
C ARG A 196 7.85 1.41 8.95
N ALA A 197 7.63 0.29 9.61
CA ALA A 197 8.58 -0.35 10.51
C ALA A 197 9.96 -0.47 9.86
N HIS A 198 11.00 -0.22 10.64
CA HIS A 198 12.40 -0.46 10.26
C HIS A 198 12.85 0.21 8.96
N THR A 199 12.15 1.27 8.54
CA THR A 199 12.45 1.97 7.28
C THR A 199 13.26 3.22 7.55
N THR A 200 14.37 3.36 6.84
CA THR A 200 15.17 4.59 6.84
C THR A 200 14.68 5.53 5.73
N TYR A 201 14.44 6.79 6.08
CA TYR A 201 14.02 7.80 5.11
C TYR A 201 15.20 8.66 4.65
N LEU A 202 15.45 8.65 3.35
CA LEU A 202 16.54 9.39 2.72
C LEU A 202 16.01 10.59 1.93
N THR A 203 16.77 11.68 1.94
CA THR A 203 16.53 12.85 1.09
C THR A 203 16.83 12.54 -0.37
N ASP A 204 16.34 13.37 -1.29
CA ASP A 204 16.62 13.26 -2.74
C ASP A 204 18.13 13.26 -3.07
N TYR A 205 18.95 13.83 -2.19
CA TYR A 205 20.40 13.89 -2.32
C TYR A 205 21.12 12.71 -1.64
N GLY A 206 20.37 11.72 -1.15
CA GLY A 206 20.88 10.53 -0.50
C GLY A 206 21.33 10.73 0.95
N GLY A 207 21.03 11.86 1.58
CA GLY A 207 21.27 12.07 3.03
C GLY A 207 20.14 11.47 3.88
N CYS A 208 20.31 11.35 5.19
CA CYS A 208 19.22 10.94 6.09
C CYS A 208 18.30 12.14 6.39
N TYR A 209 16.99 11.95 6.38
CA TYR A 209 16.07 12.94 6.95
C TYR A 209 16.26 13.11 8.46
N GLU A 210 16.55 12.01 9.16
CA GLU A 210 16.85 12.00 10.58
C GLU A 210 18.23 11.33 10.78
N PRO A 211 19.33 12.11 10.80
CA PRO A 211 20.67 11.58 11.00
C PRO A 211 20.78 10.90 12.37
N CYS A 212 21.50 9.80 12.43
CA CYS A 212 21.69 9.07 13.67
C CYS A 212 22.87 9.64 14.46
N SER A 213 22.72 9.83 15.78
CA SER A 213 23.83 10.09 16.69
C SER A 213 23.97 8.90 17.66
N GLU A 214 25.21 8.48 17.93
CA GLU A 214 25.54 7.20 18.60
C GLU A 214 24.90 7.01 19.99
N ASN A 215 24.39 8.08 20.60
CA ASN A 215 23.96 8.05 21.99
C ASN A 215 22.47 7.77 22.20
N ASN A 216 21.62 7.81 21.17
CA ASN A 216 20.18 7.81 21.46
C ASN A 216 19.22 7.40 20.32
N ARG A 217 19.64 6.58 19.34
CA ARG A 217 18.74 6.13 18.26
C ARG A 217 19.13 4.74 17.74
N ASP A 218 18.15 3.94 17.32
CA ASP A 218 18.38 2.72 16.55
C ASP A 218 18.96 3.09 15.18
N CYS A 219 20.29 3.08 15.07
CA CYS A 219 20.99 3.42 13.85
C CYS A 219 21.04 2.25 12.87
N LEU A 220 20.65 2.49 11.63
CA LEU A 220 20.88 1.58 10.52
C LEU A 220 21.87 2.19 9.52
N PRO A 221 22.95 1.47 9.17
CA PRO A 221 23.88 1.92 8.13
C PRO A 221 23.23 1.74 6.75
N THR A 222 23.18 2.83 5.98
CA THR A 222 22.65 2.88 4.62
C THR A 222 23.78 3.21 3.64
N ILE A 223 23.86 2.44 2.55
CA ILE A 223 24.87 2.62 1.51
C ILE A 223 24.32 3.59 0.45
N GLN A 224 24.99 4.72 0.28
CA GLN A 224 24.68 5.69 -0.77
C GLN A 224 25.10 5.18 -2.16
N SER A 225 24.54 5.77 -3.21
CA SER A 225 24.86 5.44 -4.62
C SER A 225 26.34 5.63 -4.98
N ASN A 226 27.07 6.49 -4.25
CA ASN A 226 28.51 6.72 -4.39
C ASN A 226 29.38 5.74 -3.55
N GLY A 227 28.76 4.78 -2.85
CA GLY A 227 29.44 3.81 -1.98
C GLY A 227 29.75 4.31 -0.56
N ALA A 228 29.41 5.56 -0.21
CA ALA A 228 29.55 6.06 1.14
C ALA A 228 28.51 5.42 2.08
N ILE A 229 28.89 5.19 3.33
CA ILE A 229 27.99 4.68 4.37
C ILE A 229 27.54 5.86 5.23
N ILE A 230 26.23 6.00 5.39
CA ILE A 230 25.61 6.96 6.32
C ILE A 230 24.78 6.21 7.35
N ASN A 231 24.78 6.66 8.59
CA ASN A 231 23.93 6.07 9.63
C ASN A 231 22.63 6.87 9.72
N CYS A 232 21.53 6.24 9.33
CA CYS A 232 20.20 6.83 9.42
C CYS A 232 19.43 6.24 10.60
N SER A 233 18.60 7.06 11.21
CA SER A 233 17.76 6.62 12.32
C SER A 233 16.60 5.77 11.79
N ILE A 234 16.35 4.63 12.41
CA ILE A 234 15.05 3.96 12.34
C ILE A 234 14.17 4.62 13.40
N ILE A 235 13.04 5.20 13.00
CA ILE A 235 12.19 5.96 13.91
C ILE A 235 11.08 5.11 14.53
N THR A 236 10.70 4.00 13.90
CA THR A 236 9.69 3.07 14.40
C THR A 236 10.05 1.62 14.10
N SER A 237 9.72 0.72 15.04
CA SER A 237 9.82 -0.73 14.89
C SER A 237 8.50 -1.40 14.48
N GLN A 238 7.43 -0.61 14.37
CA GLN A 238 6.10 -1.07 13.96
C GLN A 238 5.56 -0.19 12.84
N ASP A 239 4.73 -0.77 11.96
CA ASP A 239 4.05 -0.01 10.92
C ASP A 239 3.00 0.89 11.58
N GLU A 240 2.95 2.15 11.18
CA GLU A 240 2.10 3.14 11.83
C GLU A 240 0.80 3.38 11.06
N TYR A 241 -0.24 3.70 11.80
CA TYR A 241 -1.42 4.32 11.22
C TYR A 241 -1.12 5.76 10.79
N CYS A 242 -1.87 6.25 9.81
CA CYS A 242 -1.87 7.66 9.49
C CYS A 242 -2.48 8.48 10.64
N VAL A 243 -1.74 9.49 11.07
CA VAL A 243 -2.10 10.45 12.11
C VAL A 243 -2.09 11.85 11.52
N ALA A 244 -3.04 12.71 11.90
CA ALA A 244 -3.10 14.08 11.40
C ALA A 244 -1.87 14.88 11.85
N CYS A 245 -1.37 15.79 11.00
CA CYS A 245 -0.27 16.67 11.38
C CYS A 245 -0.61 17.47 12.65
N PRO A 246 0.28 17.51 13.65
CA PRO A 246 0.11 18.37 14.80
C PRO A 246 0.03 19.86 14.40
N VAL A 247 -0.68 20.65 15.20
CA VAL A 247 -0.75 22.10 15.01
C VAL A 247 0.66 22.71 15.10
N GLY A 248 1.00 23.64 14.21
CA GLY A 248 2.35 24.21 14.18
C GLY A 248 3.38 23.36 13.43
N SER A 249 2.93 22.29 12.76
CA SER A 249 3.76 21.45 11.91
C SER A 249 3.25 21.40 10.46
N LYS A 250 4.10 20.94 9.56
CA LYS A 250 3.73 20.47 8.22
C LYS A 250 4.24 19.03 8.06
N CYS A 251 3.37 18.14 7.59
CA CYS A 251 3.79 16.84 7.08
C CYS A 251 4.16 17.02 5.61
N SER A 252 5.36 16.60 5.23
CA SER A 252 5.85 16.83 3.87
C SER A 252 5.13 15.90 2.90
N THR A 253 4.52 16.48 1.86
CA THR A 253 4.11 15.77 0.63
C THR A 253 5.17 15.92 -0.47
N HIS A 254 6.33 16.50 -0.16
CA HIS A 254 7.38 16.81 -1.12
C HIS A 254 8.71 16.18 -0.74
N ALA A 255 9.02 15.07 -1.43
CA ALA A 255 10.32 14.77 -2.05
C ALA A 255 10.49 13.26 -2.18
N SER A 256 10.12 12.71 -3.35
CA SER A 256 10.41 11.36 -3.90
C SER A 256 10.21 10.09 -3.05
N THR A 257 9.94 10.21 -1.76
CA THR A 257 9.72 9.12 -0.82
C THR A 257 8.26 9.16 -0.40
N VAL A 258 7.57 8.08 -0.70
CA VAL A 258 6.14 7.80 -0.48
C VAL A 258 5.73 7.80 1.01
N TYR A 259 6.67 8.08 1.90
CA TYR A 259 6.52 7.89 3.34
C TYR A 259 6.85 9.18 4.09
N PRO A 260 5.89 9.75 4.83
CA PRO A 260 6.09 11.00 5.52
C PRO A 260 7.04 10.80 6.70
N VAL A 261 8.22 11.40 6.55
CA VAL A 261 9.13 11.75 7.65
C VAL A 261 8.38 12.53 8.72
N GLU A 262 8.89 12.48 9.96
CA GLU A 262 8.30 13.22 11.09
C GLU A 262 7.93 14.66 10.72
N PRO A 263 6.79 15.19 11.19
CA PRO A 263 6.37 16.53 10.86
C PRO A 263 7.48 17.54 11.22
N ILE A 264 7.60 18.59 10.41
CA ILE A 264 8.58 19.66 10.62
C ILE A 264 7.86 20.93 11.04
N SER A 265 8.48 21.71 11.93
CA SER A 265 7.81 22.91 12.44
C SER A 265 7.63 23.95 11.33
N VAL A 266 6.50 24.65 11.33
CA VAL A 266 6.29 25.81 10.45
C VAL A 266 6.87 27.07 11.09
N SER A 267 6.97 28.16 10.33
CA SER A 267 7.34 29.47 10.87
C SER A 267 6.46 29.83 12.08
N GLY A 268 7.06 30.38 13.13
CA GLY A 268 6.37 30.65 14.39
C GLY A 268 6.36 29.51 15.41
N TYR A 269 6.75 28.29 15.01
CA TYR A 269 6.73 27.10 15.86
C TYR A 269 8.07 26.39 15.92
N TYR A 270 8.28 25.67 17.02
CA TYR A 270 9.44 24.82 17.29
C TYR A 270 8.97 23.41 17.62
N ARG A 271 9.55 22.40 16.97
CA ARG A 271 9.40 20.97 17.29
C ARG A 271 10.27 20.65 18.49
N ILE A 272 9.68 20.23 19.59
CA ILE A 272 10.39 19.71 20.75
C ILE A 272 10.33 18.18 20.74
N ASP A 273 11.46 17.57 21.07
CA ASP A 273 11.53 16.14 21.38
C ASP A 273 11.10 15.97 22.84
N LEU A 274 10.17 15.07 23.10
CA LEU A 274 9.63 14.85 24.44
C LEU A 274 10.46 13.83 25.24
N ASP A 275 11.52 13.27 24.64
CA ASP A 275 12.50 12.33 25.24
C ASP A 275 13.19 12.88 26.51
N ASP A 276 13.19 14.20 26.72
CA ASP A 276 14.03 14.87 27.73
C ASP A 276 13.24 15.53 28.89
N THR A 277 11.95 15.20 29.04
CA THR A 277 11.09 15.79 30.09
C THR A 277 10.42 14.73 30.95
N ASP A 278 10.71 14.74 32.26
CA ASP A 278 10.15 13.94 33.36
C ASP A 278 8.79 13.23 33.09
N GLU A 279 8.78 11.92 33.38
CA GLU A 279 7.74 10.88 33.61
C GLU A 279 6.26 11.00 33.16
N ASP A 280 5.76 12.10 32.61
CA ASP A 280 4.33 12.29 32.25
C ASP A 280 4.13 12.68 30.76
N VAL A 281 4.97 12.20 29.86
CA VAL A 281 4.82 12.43 28.41
C VAL A 281 3.85 11.40 27.82
N VAL A 282 2.68 11.87 27.37
CA VAL A 282 1.68 11.04 26.69
C VAL A 282 1.74 11.29 25.19
N CYS A 283 2.26 10.31 24.45
CA CYS A 283 2.16 10.27 22.99
C CYS A 283 0.71 10.22 22.53
N LEU A 284 0.47 10.53 21.25
CA LEU A 284 -0.81 10.18 20.63
C LEU A 284 -1.02 8.65 20.72
N PRO A 285 -2.24 8.15 20.99
CA PRO A 285 -2.47 6.71 21.18
C PRO A 285 -1.92 5.81 20.06
N ASP A 286 -2.07 6.24 18.80
CA ASP A 286 -1.55 5.52 17.62
C ASP A 286 -0.01 5.53 17.51
N ARG A 287 0.68 6.21 18.44
CA ARG A 287 2.15 6.34 18.50
C ARG A 287 2.73 5.98 19.86
N GLU A 288 1.94 5.43 20.78
CA GLU A 288 2.41 5.01 22.11
C GLU A 288 3.50 3.94 22.04
N HIS A 289 3.60 3.19 20.94
CA HIS A 289 4.66 2.21 20.70
C HIS A 289 6.06 2.83 20.53
N ARG A 290 6.13 4.16 20.42
CA ARG A 290 7.39 4.91 20.39
C ARG A 290 7.79 5.27 21.81
N ASP A 291 8.32 4.28 22.53
CA ASP A 291 8.70 4.39 23.95
C ASP A 291 9.63 5.58 24.30
N VAL A 292 10.28 6.18 23.29
CA VAL A 292 11.36 7.19 23.46
C VAL A 292 11.17 8.44 22.57
N TYR A 293 10.32 8.40 21.53
CA TYR A 293 10.34 9.45 20.48
C TYR A 293 8.95 9.92 20.04
N CYS A 294 8.41 10.87 20.78
CA CYS A 294 7.23 11.63 20.37
C CYS A 294 7.55 13.12 20.34
N TYR A 295 6.91 13.82 19.41
CA TYR A 295 7.16 15.25 19.18
C TYR A 295 5.95 16.07 19.57
N ASP A 296 6.23 17.25 20.13
CA ASP A 296 5.25 18.32 20.27
C ASP A 296 5.71 19.58 19.54
N PHE A 297 4.76 20.44 19.17
CA PHE A 297 4.98 21.64 18.39
C PHE A 297 4.46 22.83 19.16
N VAL A 298 5.40 23.64 19.63
CA VAL A 298 5.12 24.75 20.54
C VAL A 298 5.44 26.08 19.86
N PRO A 299 4.64 27.13 20.12
CA PRO A 299 4.90 28.45 19.57
C PRO A 299 6.21 29.02 20.13
N CYS A 300 6.94 29.75 19.29
CA CYS A 300 8.15 30.45 19.69
C CYS A 300 7.82 31.78 20.37
N SER A 301 8.76 32.29 21.18
CA SER A 301 8.59 33.56 21.89
C SER A 301 9.78 34.49 21.66
N PRO A 302 9.62 35.56 20.85
CA PRO A 302 8.44 35.91 20.05
C PRO A 302 8.21 34.96 18.87
N GLU A 303 7.02 34.99 18.26
CA GLU A 303 6.66 34.14 17.10
C GLU A 303 7.70 34.26 15.96
N ARG A 304 8.16 35.49 15.68
CA ARG A 304 9.16 35.78 14.65
C ARG A 304 10.56 35.20 14.92
N ALA A 305 10.80 34.67 16.12
CA ALA A 305 12.08 34.04 16.46
C ALA A 305 12.29 32.69 15.75
N CYS A 306 11.23 32.08 15.21
CA CYS A 306 11.32 30.82 14.46
C CYS A 306 10.97 31.02 12.99
N THR A 307 11.93 30.69 12.12
CA THR A 307 11.74 30.74 10.66
C THR A 307 11.19 29.42 10.09
N GLY A 308 11.03 28.40 10.94
CA GLY A 308 10.52 27.07 10.62
C GLY A 308 11.62 26.00 10.61
N ASN A 309 11.24 24.73 10.59
CA ASN A 309 12.15 23.57 10.66
C ASN A 309 13.19 23.71 11.80
N ASN A 310 12.73 24.07 13.00
CA ASN A 310 13.56 24.36 14.17
C ASN A 310 14.70 25.38 13.96
N THR A 311 14.62 26.20 12.91
CA THR A 311 15.62 27.22 12.62
C THR A 311 15.24 28.52 13.32
N CYS A 312 16.18 29.05 14.10
CA CYS A 312 16.03 30.33 14.75
C CYS A 312 16.32 31.49 13.79
N ALA A 313 15.57 32.57 13.94
CA ALA A 313 15.86 33.84 13.30
C ALA A 313 17.17 34.43 13.84
N GLU A 314 17.77 35.34 13.07
CA GLU A 314 19.02 35.99 13.43
C GLU A 314 18.94 36.62 14.84
N GLY A 315 19.94 36.34 15.67
CA GLY A 315 20.02 36.82 17.06
C GLY A 315 19.26 36.01 18.11
N TYR A 316 18.44 35.03 17.72
CA TYR A 316 17.78 34.11 18.65
C TYR A 316 18.49 32.76 18.70
N THR A 317 18.61 32.20 19.90
CA THR A 317 19.26 30.91 20.18
C THR A 317 18.48 30.12 21.23
N GLY A 318 18.97 28.91 21.54
CA GLY A 318 18.41 28.03 22.56
C GLY A 318 17.08 27.37 22.17
N LEU A 319 16.52 26.62 23.11
CA LEU A 319 15.28 25.88 22.92
C LEU A 319 14.11 26.85 22.63
N LYS A 320 13.28 26.51 21.64
CA LYS A 320 12.16 27.35 21.16
C LYS A 320 12.59 28.73 20.65
N CYS A 321 13.87 28.91 20.33
CA CYS A 321 14.46 30.19 19.91
C CYS A 321 14.15 31.34 20.87
N THR A 322 14.14 31.06 22.18
CA THR A 322 13.70 32.01 23.21
C THR A 322 14.85 32.80 23.84
N LYS A 323 16.09 32.35 23.65
CA LYS A 323 17.25 32.99 24.25
C LYS A 323 17.84 34.02 23.30
N CYS A 324 18.26 35.13 23.86
CA CYS A 324 19.30 35.97 23.31
C CYS A 324 20.01 36.66 24.46
N CYS A 325 21.20 37.17 24.17
CA CYS A 325 22.04 37.72 25.20
C CYS A 325 21.38 38.90 25.91
N THR A 326 21.48 38.90 27.23
CA THR A 326 21.08 40.05 28.05
C THR A 326 22.30 40.94 28.31
N ALA A 327 22.12 42.26 28.28
CA ALA A 327 23.21 43.22 28.54
C ALA A 327 23.87 43.05 29.93
N SER A 328 23.22 42.32 30.85
CA SER A 328 23.70 41.95 32.18
C SER A 328 24.63 40.73 32.24
N GLU A 329 24.68 39.91 31.19
CA GLU A 329 25.46 38.65 31.12
C GLU A 329 26.68 38.77 30.19
N ARG A 330 27.30 39.96 30.19
CA ARG A 330 28.39 40.37 29.27
C ARG A 330 29.65 39.50 29.31
N ASN A 331 29.77 38.59 30.29
CA ASN A 331 30.91 37.71 30.51
C ASN A 331 30.54 36.21 30.40
N ASN A 332 29.37 35.87 29.82
CA ASN A 332 29.03 34.48 29.53
C ASN A 332 29.54 34.13 28.11
N ASP A 333 30.25 33.00 27.98
CA ASP A 333 30.92 32.58 26.74
C ASP A 333 29.94 32.41 25.55
N ASP A 334 28.64 32.20 25.84
CA ASP A 334 27.55 32.09 24.85
C ASP A 334 27.24 33.38 24.06
N CYS A 335 27.91 34.49 24.40
CA CYS A 335 27.60 35.84 23.96
C CYS A 335 28.78 36.57 23.29
N GLU A 336 29.91 35.90 23.13
CA GLU A 336 31.10 36.42 22.45
C GLU A 336 31.25 35.80 21.06
N LYS A 337 31.82 36.56 20.12
CA LYS A 337 32.41 35.96 18.91
C LYS A 337 33.67 35.21 19.30
N ASP A 338 34.11 34.22 18.51
CA ASP A 338 35.39 33.50 18.67
C ASP A 338 36.65 34.40 18.81
N ASN A 339 36.51 35.71 18.56
CA ASN A 339 37.59 36.71 18.59
C ASN A 339 37.50 37.71 19.76
N GLY A 340 36.60 37.56 20.74
CA GLY A 340 36.52 38.41 21.93
C GLY A 340 35.91 39.82 21.73
N ASP A 341 35.20 40.04 20.62
CA ASP A 341 34.42 41.26 20.37
C ASP A 341 32.98 41.14 20.93
N GLN A 342 32.46 42.25 21.45
CA GLN A 342 31.17 42.34 22.15
C GLN A 342 29.94 41.97 21.28
N LEU A 343 29.04 41.15 21.85
CA LEU A 343 27.60 40.92 21.55
C LEU A 343 27.06 41.39 20.19
N LEU A 344 26.69 40.44 19.32
CA LEU A 344 25.97 40.70 18.06
C LEU A 344 24.51 41.12 18.26
N TYR A 345 23.82 40.59 19.28
CA TYR A 345 22.39 40.82 19.54
C TYR A 345 22.11 40.95 21.04
N TYR A 346 21.25 41.88 21.44
CA TYR A 346 20.81 42.03 22.84
C TYR A 346 19.30 42.23 22.95
N ARG A 347 18.73 41.90 24.11
CA ARG A 347 17.28 42.04 24.32
C ARG A 347 16.84 43.49 24.54
N LEU A 348 16.08 44.05 23.61
CA LEU A 348 15.43 45.36 23.70
C LEU A 348 13.91 45.19 23.50
N HIS A 349 13.11 45.66 24.46
CA HIS A 349 11.63 45.55 24.43
C HIS A 349 11.07 44.13 24.18
N GLY A 350 11.80 43.10 24.63
CA GLY A 350 11.38 41.71 24.48
C GLY A 350 11.90 41.04 23.21
N GLU A 351 12.57 41.78 22.33
CA GLU A 351 13.10 41.29 21.05
C GLU A 351 14.63 41.39 21.00
N CYS A 352 15.26 40.55 20.20
CA CYS A 352 16.71 40.59 20.00
C CYS A 352 17.03 41.53 18.83
N VAL A 353 17.89 42.52 19.09
CA VAL A 353 18.26 43.61 18.16
C VAL A 353 19.76 43.81 18.06
#